data_AF-A0A395J2Z8-F1
#
_entry.id   AF-A0A395J2Z8-F1
#
_cell.length_a   1.000
_cell.length_b   1.000
_cell.length_c   1.000
_cell.angle_alpha   90.00
_cell.angle_beta   90.00
_cell.angle_gamma   90.00
#
_symmetry.space_group_name_H-M   'P 1'
#
loop_
_entity.id
_entity.type
_entity.pdbx_description
1 polymer ?
#
loop_
_entity_poly.entity_id
_entity_poly.type
_entity_poly.pdbx_seq_one_letter_code
_entity_poly.pdbx_strand_id
1 'polypeptide(L)'
;MSRSSKSSRHQSTTAEGNPEDMVEQVKSIVTLLDEVVSSRPHECETYIPSARSAITAVEHLRFFRDPTRFAEQVWIIQGLQDFAFYDADNGSVRDIADFCQSAWLRVLRNYPENVDVLAGLGRNWLQRSQVTLARIHYEEGNDITAPPNDPRRQGPLYVEARGYLQPAVDFFTRAIRAADALGSTAGDLLASAAEYHT
;
A
#
# COMPACT_ATOMS: atom_id res chain seq x y z
N MET A 1 41.56 18.29 -56.19
CA MET A 1 40.72 17.09 -55.94
C MET A 1 40.70 16.84 -54.43
N SER A 2 39.70 17.39 -53.73
CA SER A 2 39.59 17.30 -52.26
C SER A 2 38.50 16.28 -51.90
N ARG A 3 38.89 15.22 -51.20
CA ARG A 3 37.98 14.17 -50.69
C ARG A 3 37.43 14.60 -49.34
N SER A 4 36.13 14.88 -49.25
CA SER A 4 35.41 15.08 -47.99
C SER A 4 34.93 13.73 -47.45
N SER A 5 35.60 13.21 -46.43
CA SER A 5 35.13 12.07 -45.66
C SER A 5 34.14 12.55 -44.60
N LYS A 6 32.84 12.36 -44.85
CA LYS A 6 31.81 12.47 -43.81
C LYS A 6 31.80 11.18 -43.00
N SER A 7 32.36 11.24 -41.80
CA SER A 7 32.21 10.19 -40.79
C SER A 7 30.79 10.23 -40.25
N SER A 8 30.02 9.17 -40.52
CA SER A 8 28.68 8.95 -39.98
C SER A 8 28.81 8.67 -38.48
N ARG A 9 28.40 9.63 -37.66
CA ARG A 9 28.29 9.46 -36.21
C ARG A 9 27.03 8.63 -35.96
N HIS A 10 27.21 7.32 -35.79
CA HIS A 10 26.20 6.47 -35.16
C HIS A 10 25.95 7.04 -33.75
N GLN A 11 24.83 7.74 -33.62
CA GLN A 11 24.26 8.09 -32.33
C GLN A 11 23.57 6.82 -31.84
N SER A 12 24.28 6.06 -31.02
CA SER A 12 23.68 5.03 -30.19
C SER A 12 22.80 5.74 -29.17
N THR A 13 21.54 5.98 -29.54
CA THR A 13 20.50 6.42 -28.61
C THR A 13 20.35 5.31 -27.58
N THR A 14 20.87 5.57 -26.39
CA THR A 14 20.66 4.78 -25.19
C THR A 14 19.17 4.54 -24.99
N ALA A 15 18.80 3.30 -24.74
CA ALA A 15 17.43 2.82 -24.55
C ALA A 15 16.74 3.52 -23.37
N GLU A 16 16.10 4.66 -23.63
CA GLU A 16 14.94 5.07 -22.84
C GLU A 16 13.78 4.22 -23.36
N GLY A 17 13.46 3.14 -22.61
CA GLY A 17 12.31 2.30 -22.91
C GLY A 17 11.03 3.14 -23.00
N ASN A 18 10.13 2.77 -23.89
CA ASN A 18 8.83 3.42 -24.04
C ASN A 18 8.14 3.48 -22.65
N PRO A 19 7.61 4.64 -22.22
CA PRO A 19 6.97 4.76 -20.90
C PRO A 19 5.82 3.76 -20.70
N GLU A 20 5.12 3.36 -21.77
CA GLU A 20 4.08 2.34 -21.68
C GLU A 20 4.65 0.95 -21.36
N ASP A 21 5.79 0.59 -21.97
CA ASP A 21 6.45 -0.69 -21.71
C ASP A 21 6.90 -0.77 -20.23
N MET A 22 7.32 0.37 -19.66
CA MET A 22 7.64 0.45 -18.23
C MET A 22 6.39 0.28 -17.35
N VAL A 23 5.23 0.83 -17.75
CA VAL A 23 3.97 0.63 -17.03
C VAL A 23 3.55 -0.85 -17.06
N GLU A 24 3.62 -1.49 -18.22
CA GLU A 24 3.30 -2.91 -18.35
C GLU A 24 4.27 -3.80 -17.56
N GLN A 25 5.55 -3.43 -17.48
CA GLN A 25 6.52 -4.09 -16.61
C GLN A 25 6.14 -3.95 -15.13
N VAL A 26 5.76 -2.74 -14.69
CA VAL A 26 5.29 -2.51 -13.32
C VAL A 26 4.07 -3.38 -13.03
N LYS A 27 3.10 -3.43 -13.94
CA LYS A 27 1.90 -4.25 -13.77
C LYS A 27 2.23 -5.74 -13.67
N SER A 28 3.11 -6.25 -14.52
CA SER A 28 3.60 -7.62 -14.43
C SER A 28 4.25 -7.92 -13.08
N ILE A 29 5.07 -7.00 -12.55
CA ILE A 29 5.66 -7.14 -11.21
C ILE A 29 4.55 -7.17 -10.14
N VAL A 30 3.59 -6.25 -10.16
CA VAL A 30 2.51 -6.19 -9.15
C VAL A 30 1.68 -7.48 -9.17
N THR A 31 1.34 -8.02 -10.35
CA THR A 31 0.66 -9.31 -10.48
C THR A 31 1.48 -10.46 -9.88
N LEU A 32 2.79 -10.47 -10.10
CA LEU A 32 3.68 -11.47 -9.50
C LEU A 32 3.72 -11.35 -7.97
N LEU A 33 3.78 -10.13 -7.43
CA LEU A 33 3.77 -9.91 -5.98
C LEU A 33 2.47 -10.43 -5.35
N ASP A 34 1.33 -10.16 -5.99
CA ASP A 34 0.01 -10.64 -5.54
C ASP A 34 -0.08 -12.18 -5.52
N GLU A 35 0.45 -12.84 -6.56
CA GLU A 35 0.55 -14.31 -6.62
C GLU A 35 1.40 -14.87 -5.47
N VAL A 36 2.54 -14.25 -5.19
CA VAL A 36 3.47 -14.68 -4.14
C VAL A 36 2.84 -14.50 -2.76
N VAL A 37 2.20 -13.36 -2.49
CA VAL A 37 1.47 -13.12 -1.23
C VAL A 37 0.39 -14.18 -1.01
N SER A 38 -0.39 -14.48 -2.05
CA SER A 38 -1.53 -15.39 -1.96
C SER A 38 -1.15 -16.87 -1.86
N SER A 39 -0.06 -17.28 -2.53
CA SER A 39 0.25 -18.71 -2.73
C SER A 39 1.51 -19.17 -2.01
N ARG A 40 2.47 -18.26 -1.82
CA ARG A 40 3.82 -18.56 -1.32
C ARG A 40 4.34 -17.45 -0.38
N PRO A 41 3.60 -17.09 0.69
CA PRO A 41 3.93 -15.93 1.54
C PRO A 41 5.31 -16.04 2.20
N HIS A 42 5.80 -17.26 2.44
CA HIS A 42 7.14 -17.53 2.97
C HIS A 42 8.28 -17.13 2.01
N GLU A 43 8.00 -16.90 0.73
CA GLU A 43 8.98 -16.49 -0.27
C GLU A 43 8.98 -14.96 -0.52
N CYS A 44 8.04 -14.21 0.07
CA CYS A 44 7.86 -12.76 -0.17
C CYS A 44 9.16 -11.96 -0.05
N GLU A 45 10.02 -12.27 0.92
CA GLU A 45 11.29 -11.55 1.10
C GLU A 45 12.18 -11.54 -0.15
N THR A 46 12.15 -12.63 -0.94
CA THR A 46 12.94 -12.76 -2.17
C THR A 46 12.50 -11.76 -3.25
N TYR A 47 11.26 -11.28 -3.18
CA TYR A 47 10.65 -10.39 -4.16
C TYR A 47 10.67 -8.90 -3.77
N ILE A 48 11.22 -8.56 -2.58
CA ILE A 48 11.40 -7.16 -2.16
C ILE A 48 12.15 -6.31 -3.21
N PRO A 49 13.24 -6.79 -3.84
CA PRO A 49 13.92 -6.02 -4.90
C PRO A 49 13.02 -5.71 -6.09
N SER A 50 12.13 -6.63 -6.48
CA SER A 50 11.17 -6.44 -7.56
C SER A 50 10.16 -5.35 -7.23
N ALA A 51 9.60 -5.37 -6.02
CA ALA A 51 8.68 -4.33 -5.55
C ALA A 51 9.34 -2.94 -5.53
N ARG A 52 10.59 -2.83 -5.04
CA ARG A 52 11.37 -1.59 -5.09
C ARG A 52 11.66 -1.12 -6.51
N SER A 53 11.90 -2.04 -7.44
CA SER A 53 12.07 -1.71 -8.86
C SER A 53 10.78 -1.16 -9.46
N ALA A 54 9.62 -1.72 -9.12
CA ALA A 54 8.32 -1.19 -9.55
C ALA A 54 8.08 0.22 -9.01
N ILE A 55 8.35 0.46 -7.72
CA ILE A 55 8.29 1.81 -7.10
C ILE A 55 9.18 2.80 -7.86
N THR A 56 10.43 2.43 -8.12
CA THR A 56 11.38 3.29 -8.82
C THR A 56 10.86 3.67 -10.21
N ALA A 57 10.28 2.71 -10.94
CA ALA A 57 9.71 2.95 -12.26
C ALA A 57 8.51 3.91 -12.22
N VAL A 58 7.53 3.68 -11.33
CA VAL A 58 6.35 4.57 -11.23
C VAL A 58 6.70 5.98 -10.74
N GLU A 59 7.73 6.13 -9.92
CA GLU A 59 8.24 7.44 -9.51
C GLU A 59 8.93 8.17 -10.66
N HIS A 60 9.72 7.45 -11.46
CA HIS A 60 10.37 7.99 -12.65
C HIS A 60 9.33 8.50 -13.66
N LEU A 61 8.29 7.70 -13.91
CA LEU A 61 7.18 8.04 -14.81
C LEU A 61 6.26 9.14 -14.28
N ARG A 62 6.41 9.55 -13.01
CA ARG A 62 5.46 10.42 -12.31
C ARG A 62 4.02 9.89 -12.37
N PHE A 63 3.88 8.57 -12.37
CA PHE A 63 2.64 7.84 -12.68
C PHE A 63 1.44 8.33 -11.85
N PHE A 64 1.65 8.59 -10.55
CA PHE A 64 0.62 9.07 -9.62
C PHE A 64 0.24 10.55 -9.77
N ARG A 65 0.70 11.23 -10.81
CA ARG A 65 0.25 12.59 -11.18
C ARG A 65 -0.74 12.58 -12.34
N ASP A 66 -0.94 11.46 -13.01
CA ASP A 66 -1.83 11.34 -14.16
C ASP A 66 -3.24 10.92 -13.73
N PRO A 67 -4.23 11.83 -13.68
CA PRO A 67 -5.58 11.48 -13.24
C PRO A 67 -6.30 10.51 -14.20
N THR A 68 -5.83 10.35 -15.44
CA THR A 68 -6.47 9.44 -16.42
C THR A 68 -6.23 7.97 -16.10
N ARG A 69 -5.20 7.67 -15.29
CA ARG A 69 -4.81 6.31 -14.88
C ARG A 69 -5.30 5.95 -13.48
N PHE A 70 -6.36 6.59 -13.00
CA PHE A 70 -6.87 6.39 -11.63
C PHE A 70 -7.03 4.91 -11.24
N ALA A 71 -7.69 4.11 -12.08
CA ALA A 71 -7.91 2.68 -11.79
C ALA A 71 -6.58 1.91 -11.65
N GLU A 72 -5.61 2.17 -12.51
CA GLU A 72 -4.28 1.56 -12.44
C GLU A 72 -3.50 2.04 -11.21
N GLN A 73 -3.63 3.31 -10.83
CA GLN A 73 -3.00 3.84 -9.62
C GLN A 73 -3.51 3.13 -8.36
N VAL A 74 -4.84 3.02 -8.22
CA VAL A 74 -5.46 2.31 -7.10
C VAL A 74 -4.98 0.86 -7.06
N TRP A 75 -5.00 0.16 -8.20
CA TRP A 75 -4.59 -1.24 -8.28
C TRP A 75 -3.10 -1.45 -7.95
N ILE A 76 -2.20 -0.61 -8.48
CA ILE A 76 -0.76 -0.69 -8.18
C ILE A 76 -0.49 -0.43 -6.69
N ILE A 77 -1.11 0.61 -6.11
CA ILE A 77 -0.88 0.93 -4.69
C ILE A 77 -1.41 -0.20 -3.81
N GLN A 78 -2.59 -0.75 -4.12
CA GLN A 78 -3.18 -1.85 -3.37
C GLN A 78 -2.27 -3.08 -3.40
N GLY A 79 -1.83 -3.54 -4.58
CA GLY A 79 -0.94 -4.70 -4.68
C GLY A 79 0.41 -4.51 -4.00
N LEU A 80 1.02 -3.32 -4.10
CA LEU A 80 2.25 -3.00 -3.37
C LEU A 80 2.02 -2.94 -1.84
N GLN A 81 0.86 -2.46 -1.39
CA GLN A 81 0.51 -2.40 0.01
C GLN A 81 0.28 -3.81 0.58
N ASP A 82 -0.47 -4.66 -0.11
CA ASP A 82 -0.71 -6.04 0.31
C ASP A 82 0.61 -6.81 0.39
N PHE A 83 1.51 -6.60 -0.57
CA PHE A 83 2.88 -7.12 -0.49
C PHE A 83 3.68 -6.53 0.68
N ALA A 84 3.58 -5.23 0.95
CA ALA A 84 4.33 -4.61 2.06
C ALA A 84 3.92 -5.16 3.44
N PHE A 85 2.68 -5.61 3.56
CA PHE A 85 2.07 -6.14 4.79
C PHE A 85 1.73 -7.63 4.68
N TYR A 86 2.49 -8.40 3.88
CA TYR A 86 2.27 -9.83 3.68
C TYR A 86 2.27 -10.65 4.98
N ASP A 87 2.94 -10.14 6.02
CA ASP A 87 2.97 -10.68 7.38
C ASP A 87 2.85 -9.53 8.41
N ALA A 88 1.69 -8.87 8.40
CA ALA A 88 1.43 -7.66 9.17
C ALA A 88 1.64 -7.82 10.68
N ASP A 89 1.44 -9.03 11.21
CA ASP A 89 1.62 -9.35 12.64
C ASP A 89 3.09 -9.38 13.05
N ASN A 90 3.99 -9.77 12.13
CA ASN A 90 5.44 -9.74 12.36
C ASN A 90 6.10 -8.45 11.86
N GLY A 91 5.38 -7.63 11.08
CA GLY A 91 5.81 -6.29 10.70
C GLY A 91 5.46 -5.94 9.26
N SER A 92 6.29 -5.12 8.63
CA SER A 92 6.10 -4.71 7.24
C SER A 92 7.42 -4.42 6.56
N VAL A 93 7.42 -4.45 5.23
CA VAL A 93 8.51 -3.90 4.43
C VAL A 93 8.38 -2.38 4.44
N ARG A 94 8.98 -1.76 5.47
CA ARG A 94 8.73 -0.37 5.88
C ARG A 94 8.80 0.66 4.75
N ASP A 95 9.82 0.61 3.90
CA ASP A 95 9.99 1.58 2.82
C ASP A 95 8.87 1.48 1.75
N ILE A 96 8.39 0.27 1.46
CA ILE A 96 7.27 0.03 0.55
C ILE A 96 5.96 0.51 1.20
N ALA A 97 5.77 0.23 2.49
CA ALA A 97 4.61 0.71 3.24
C ALA A 97 4.53 2.25 3.30
N ASP A 98 5.66 2.92 3.54
CA ASP A 98 5.78 4.38 3.58
C ASP A 98 5.53 5.01 2.21
N PHE A 99 5.99 4.35 1.14
CA PHE A 99 5.64 4.71 -0.23
C PHE A 99 4.13 4.61 -0.48
N CYS A 100 3.50 3.49 -0.15
CA CYS A 100 2.07 3.26 -0.40
C CYS A 100 1.20 4.31 0.30
N GLN A 101 1.50 4.63 1.56
CA GLN A 101 0.80 5.70 2.29
C GLN A 101 0.94 7.05 1.58
N SER A 102 2.16 7.40 1.14
CA SER A 102 2.43 8.65 0.42
C SER A 102 1.73 8.70 -0.94
N ALA A 103 1.65 7.57 -1.64
CA ALA A 103 0.96 7.42 -2.91
C ALA A 103 -0.56 7.58 -2.74
N TRP A 104 -1.16 6.91 -1.76
CA TRP A 104 -2.57 7.09 -1.43
C TRP A 104 -2.91 8.53 -1.08
N LEU A 105 -2.13 9.19 -0.21
CA LEU A 105 -2.34 10.60 0.13
C LEU A 105 -2.23 11.51 -1.10
N ARG A 106 -1.37 11.15 -2.06
CA ARG A 106 -1.26 11.88 -3.34
C ARG A 106 -2.51 11.73 -4.19
N VAL A 107 -3.04 10.52 -4.32
CA VAL A 107 -4.29 10.25 -5.07
C VAL A 107 -5.48 10.90 -4.37
N LEU A 108 -5.56 10.84 -3.03
CA LEU A 108 -6.63 11.46 -2.24
C LEU A 108 -6.76 12.97 -2.50
N ARG A 109 -5.66 13.68 -2.74
CA ARG A 109 -5.73 15.12 -3.07
C ARG A 109 -6.53 15.42 -4.34
N ASN A 110 -6.53 14.49 -5.30
CA ASN A 110 -7.29 14.62 -6.54
C ASN A 110 -8.70 14.03 -6.41
N TYR A 111 -8.88 13.07 -5.51
CA TYR A 111 -10.14 12.32 -5.31
C TYR A 111 -10.50 12.26 -3.81
N PRO A 112 -10.85 13.39 -3.17
CA PRO A 112 -10.93 13.51 -1.70
C PRO A 112 -12.04 12.68 -1.05
N GLU A 113 -13.10 12.39 -1.80
CA GLU A 113 -14.27 11.62 -1.37
C GLU A 113 -14.39 10.29 -2.13
N ASN A 114 -13.32 9.84 -2.80
CA ASN A 114 -13.35 8.52 -3.44
C ASN A 114 -13.24 7.42 -2.38
N VAL A 115 -14.21 6.50 -2.42
CA VAL A 115 -14.37 5.42 -1.46
C VAL A 115 -13.16 4.48 -1.44
N ASP A 116 -12.65 4.08 -2.61
CA ASP A 116 -11.52 3.14 -2.72
C ASP A 116 -10.24 3.73 -2.14
N VAL A 117 -9.99 5.01 -2.38
CA VAL A 117 -8.81 5.72 -1.87
C VAL A 117 -8.88 5.90 -0.35
N LEU A 118 -10.06 6.27 0.17
CA LEU A 118 -10.28 6.39 1.62
C LEU A 118 -10.16 5.03 2.31
N ALA A 119 -10.76 3.98 1.75
CA ALA A 119 -10.65 2.62 2.27
C ALA A 119 -9.21 2.10 2.21
N GLY A 120 -8.48 2.37 1.12
CA GLY A 120 -7.07 2.01 0.97
C GLY A 120 -6.17 2.64 2.04
N LEU A 121 -6.38 3.92 2.36
CA LEU A 121 -5.71 4.60 3.48
C LEU A 121 -6.10 4.02 4.83
N GLY A 122 -7.39 3.76 5.05
CA GLY A 122 -7.87 3.11 6.26
C GLY A 122 -7.17 1.77 6.50
N ARG A 123 -7.10 0.92 5.46
CA ARG A 123 -6.38 -0.36 5.48
C ARG A 123 -4.90 -0.18 5.74
N ASN A 124 -4.24 0.81 5.12
CA ASN A 124 -2.82 1.08 5.34
C ASN A 124 -2.52 1.35 6.82
N TRP A 125 -3.32 2.22 7.45
CA TRP A 125 -3.17 2.55 8.87
C TRP A 125 -3.52 1.37 9.78
N LEU A 126 -4.54 0.60 9.43
CA LEU A 126 -4.91 -0.60 10.17
C LEU A 126 -3.80 -1.66 10.10
N GLN A 127 -3.23 -1.90 8.92
CA GLN A 127 -2.12 -2.85 8.71
C GLN A 127 -0.88 -2.44 9.51
N ARG A 128 -0.56 -1.14 9.58
CA ARG A 128 0.54 -0.63 10.43
C ARG A 128 0.34 -0.90 11.92
N SER A 129 -0.91 -1.00 12.38
CA SER A 129 -1.20 -1.28 13.78
C SER A 129 -1.02 -2.76 14.17
N GLN A 130 -1.01 -3.68 13.19
CA GLN A 130 -1.12 -5.12 13.44
C GLN A 130 0.01 -5.67 14.31
N VAL A 131 1.27 -5.35 13.99
CA VAL A 131 2.42 -5.78 14.83
C VAL A 131 2.29 -5.33 16.29
N THR A 132 1.76 -4.13 16.54
CA THR A 132 1.54 -3.63 17.90
C THR A 132 0.37 -4.35 18.56
N LEU A 133 -0.71 -4.62 17.83
CA LEU A 133 -1.86 -5.38 18.32
C LEU A 133 -1.49 -6.85 18.62
N ALA A 134 -0.71 -7.49 17.76
CA ALA A 134 -0.19 -8.83 17.98
C ALA A 134 0.63 -8.88 19.28
N ARG A 135 1.51 -7.90 19.52
CA ARG A 135 2.26 -7.79 20.78
C ARG A 135 1.37 -7.63 22.01
N ILE A 136 0.36 -6.77 21.93
CA ILE A 136 -0.63 -6.61 23.00
C ILE A 136 -1.31 -7.95 23.28
N HIS A 137 -1.75 -8.65 22.23
CA HIS A 137 -2.38 -9.95 22.34
C HIS A 137 -1.46 -10.99 22.99
N TYR A 138 -0.17 -11.03 22.64
CA TYR A 138 0.80 -11.90 23.29
C TYR A 138 1.01 -11.57 24.78
N GLU A 139 1.04 -10.29 25.15
CA GLU A 139 1.19 -9.85 26.54
C GLU A 139 -0.06 -10.16 27.38
N GLU A 140 -1.26 -9.92 26.83
CA GLU A 140 -2.54 -10.17 27.51
C GLU A 140 -2.91 -11.66 27.54
N GLY A 141 -2.58 -12.44 26.50
CA GLY A 141 -2.85 -13.87 26.44
C GLY A 141 -2.11 -14.66 27.52
N ASN A 142 -1.02 -14.11 28.03
CA ASN A 142 -0.30 -14.64 29.20
C ASN A 142 -0.92 -14.23 30.54
N ASP A 143 -1.89 -13.32 30.56
CA ASP A 143 -2.37 -12.64 31.77
C ASP A 143 -3.93 -12.65 31.85
N ILE A 144 -4.50 -13.85 31.95
CA ILE A 144 -5.96 -14.12 31.95
C ILE A 144 -6.70 -13.45 33.14
N THR A 145 -5.97 -12.97 34.15
CA THR A 145 -6.52 -12.36 35.37
C THR A 145 -6.59 -10.82 35.35
N ALA A 146 -6.22 -10.18 34.23
CA ALA A 146 -6.18 -8.72 34.14
C ALA A 146 -7.60 -8.10 34.23
N PRO A 147 -7.84 -7.16 35.16
CA PRO A 147 -9.15 -6.51 35.29
C PRO A 147 -9.45 -5.57 34.11
N PRO A 148 -10.73 -5.25 33.82
CA PRO A 148 -11.12 -4.40 32.68
C PRO A 148 -10.46 -3.00 32.68
N ASN A 149 -10.13 -2.48 33.87
CA ASN A 149 -9.47 -1.19 34.10
C ASN A 149 -7.96 -1.34 34.35
N ASP A 150 -7.32 -2.38 33.83
CA ASP A 150 -5.87 -2.58 34.00
C ASP A 150 -5.09 -1.36 33.47
N PRO A 151 -4.28 -0.68 34.32
CA PRO A 151 -3.42 0.42 33.90
C PRO A 151 -2.50 0.09 32.72
N ARG A 152 -2.16 -1.20 32.51
CA ARG A 152 -1.39 -1.67 31.34
C ARG A 152 -2.09 -1.38 30.02
N ARG A 153 -3.42 -1.24 30.01
CA ARG A 153 -4.22 -0.83 28.84
C ARG A 153 -4.05 0.64 28.45
N GLN A 154 -3.28 1.38 29.24
CA GLN A 154 -2.77 2.72 28.93
C GLN A 154 -1.25 2.71 28.72
N GLY A 155 -0.65 1.52 28.65
CA GLY A 155 0.77 1.32 28.46
C GLY A 155 1.25 1.72 27.06
N PRO A 156 2.57 1.77 26.83
CA PRO A 156 3.16 2.26 25.60
C PRO A 156 2.61 1.60 24.33
N LEU A 157 2.34 0.28 24.36
CA LEU A 157 1.80 -0.45 23.22
C LEU A 157 0.38 -0.01 22.85
N TYR A 158 -0.49 0.25 23.84
CA TYR A 158 -1.85 0.74 23.56
C TYR A 158 -1.85 2.16 23.02
N VAL A 159 -0.94 3.00 23.51
CA VAL A 159 -0.75 4.37 22.99
C VAL A 159 -0.28 4.32 21.53
N GLU A 160 0.69 3.44 21.23
CA GLU A 160 1.18 3.24 19.87
C GLU A 160 0.08 2.68 18.94
N ALA A 161 -0.61 1.62 19.35
CA ALA A 161 -1.71 1.02 18.59
C ALA A 161 -2.79 2.06 18.27
N ARG A 162 -3.18 2.87 19.27
CA ARG A 162 -4.14 3.97 19.07
C ARG A 162 -3.63 5.03 18.08
N GLY A 163 -2.33 5.29 18.07
CA GLY A 163 -1.69 6.20 17.11
C GLY A 163 -1.92 5.79 15.65
N TYR A 164 -2.02 4.49 15.37
CA TYR A 164 -2.35 3.97 14.04
C TYR A 164 -3.85 3.76 13.81
N LEU A 165 -4.57 3.25 14.83
CA LEU A 165 -5.99 2.93 14.71
C LEU A 165 -6.88 4.17 14.56
N GLN A 166 -6.54 5.29 15.20
CA GLN A 166 -7.36 6.50 15.09
C GLN A 166 -7.43 7.00 13.63
N PRO A 167 -6.30 7.19 12.91
CA PRO A 167 -6.34 7.47 11.48
C PRO A 167 -7.12 6.44 10.67
N ALA A 168 -6.97 5.14 10.97
CA ALA A 168 -7.69 4.08 10.25
C ALA A 168 -9.21 4.28 10.35
N VAL A 169 -9.72 4.47 11.57
CA VAL A 169 -11.14 4.74 11.84
C VAL A 169 -11.61 6.02 11.16
N ASP A 170 -10.82 7.08 11.20
CA ASP A 170 -11.18 8.36 10.57
C ASP A 170 -11.34 8.21 9.05
N PHE A 171 -10.42 7.49 8.39
CA PHE A 171 -10.50 7.23 6.95
C PHE A 171 -11.65 6.29 6.57
N PHE A 172 -11.89 5.21 7.31
CA PHE A 172 -13.03 4.33 7.06
C PHE A 172 -14.36 5.04 7.30
N THR A 173 -14.47 5.86 8.34
CA THR A 173 -15.67 6.66 8.60
C THR A 173 -15.97 7.60 7.43
N ARG A 174 -14.93 8.22 6.85
CA ARG A 174 -15.08 9.04 5.63
C ARG A 174 -15.49 8.19 4.43
N ALA A 175 -14.90 7.01 4.25
CA ALA A 175 -15.27 6.10 3.16
C ALA A 175 -16.74 5.69 3.22
N ILE A 176 -17.25 5.36 4.42
CA ILE A 176 -18.65 5.02 4.65
C ILE A 176 -19.56 6.21 4.29
N ARG A 177 -19.25 7.41 4.79
CA ARG A 177 -20.02 8.62 4.47
C ARG A 177 -20.05 8.92 2.97
N ALA A 178 -18.92 8.72 2.29
CA ALA A 178 -18.83 8.89 0.84
C ALA A 178 -19.65 7.84 0.07
N ALA A 179 -19.61 6.58 0.50
CA ALA A 179 -20.41 5.50 -0.09
C ALA A 179 -21.92 5.73 0.10
N ASP A 180 -22.33 6.13 1.31
CA ASP A 180 -23.71 6.48 1.63
C ASP A 180 -24.22 7.63 0.76
N ALA A 181 -23.40 8.67 0.55
CA ALA A 181 -23.74 9.80 -0.32
C ALA A 181 -23.92 9.40 -1.80
N LEU A 182 -23.26 8.30 -2.23
CA LEU A 182 -23.37 7.74 -3.57
C LEU A 182 -24.52 6.71 -3.70
N GLY A 183 -25.21 6.39 -2.61
CA GLY A 183 -26.25 5.36 -2.59
C GLY A 183 -25.72 3.94 -2.80
N SER A 184 -24.41 3.73 -2.67
CA SER A 184 -23.79 2.41 -2.71
C SER A 184 -23.78 1.87 -1.28
N THR A 185 -24.68 0.92 -0.97
CA THR A 185 -24.79 0.36 0.38
C THR A 185 -23.47 -0.27 0.79
N ALA A 186 -22.89 0.24 1.88
CA ALA A 186 -21.58 -0.07 2.46
C ALA A 186 -21.40 -1.53 2.95
N GLY A 187 -22.10 -2.52 2.39
CA GLY A 187 -22.06 -3.91 2.83
C GLY A 187 -20.65 -4.51 2.77
N ASP A 188 -19.96 -4.35 1.64
CA ASP A 188 -18.61 -4.92 1.44
C ASP A 188 -17.54 -4.19 2.28
N LEU A 189 -17.69 -2.87 2.49
CA LEU A 189 -16.79 -2.10 3.36
C LEU A 189 -16.97 -2.45 4.83
N LEU A 190 -18.22 -2.64 5.27
CA LEU A 190 -18.53 -3.07 6.63
C LEU A 190 -18.07 -4.52 6.86
N ALA A 191 -18.16 -5.39 5.86
CA ALA A 191 -17.60 -6.73 5.90
C ALA A 191 -16.07 -6.72 6.01
N SER A 192 -15.36 -5.94 5.17
CA SER A 192 -13.89 -5.79 5.28
C SER A 192 -13.44 -5.19 6.62
N ALA A 193 -14.22 -4.30 7.23
CA ALA A 193 -13.93 -3.78 8.57
C ALA A 193 -14.19 -4.81 9.68
N ALA A 194 -15.10 -5.76 9.46
CA ALA A 194 -15.46 -6.81 10.41
C ALA A 194 -14.55 -8.05 10.32
N GLU A 195 -14.07 -8.40 9.11
CA GLU A 195 -13.19 -9.56 8.88
C GLU A 195 -11.78 -9.39 9.48
N TYR A 196 -11.41 -8.19 9.93
CA TYR A 196 -10.15 -7.94 10.64
C TYR A 196 -10.21 -8.29 12.15
N HIS A 197 -11.28 -8.96 12.61
CA HIS A 197 -11.51 -9.32 14.02
C HIS A 197 -11.63 -10.84 14.29
N THR A 198 -11.15 -11.69 13.39
CA THR A 198 -11.10 -13.16 13.58
C THR A 198 -9.76 -13.72 13.15
#